data_AF-A0A4Q5YQR5-F1
#
_entry.id   AF-A0A4Q5YQR5-F1
#
_cell.length_a   1.000
_cell.length_b   1.000
_cell.length_c   1.000
_cell.angle_alpha   90.00
_cell.angle_beta   90.00
_cell.angle_gamma   90.00
#
_symmetry.space_group_name_H-M   'P 1'
#
loop_
_entity.id
_entity.type
_entity.pdbx_description
1 polymer ?
#
loop_
_entity_poly.entity_id
_entity_poly.type
_entity_poly.pdbx_seq_one_letter_code
_entity_poly.pdbx_strand_id
1 'polypeptide(L)' 'MQKHKQQKEALNIFRINASLYPQSANTLSSLGEGYLESGDKTKAIAFFEKSLEYNPSPDLIKEILGLLYKAKGL' A
#
# COMPACT_ATOMS: atom_id res chain seq x y z
N MET A 1 2.44 8.83 21.10
CA MET A 1 1.08 8.23 21.19
C MET A 1 0.13 8.69 20.08
N GLN A 2 0.16 9.96 19.63
CA GLN A 2 -0.78 10.45 18.59
C GLN A 2 -0.54 9.87 17.18
N LYS A 3 0.73 9.70 16.76
CA LYS A 3 1.10 9.18 15.43
C LYS A 3 0.51 7.80 15.13
N HIS A 4 0.52 6.88 16.09
CA HIS A 4 -0.06 5.54 15.92
C HIS A 4 -1.59 5.54 15.81
N LYS A 5 -2.27 6.49 16.45
CA LYS A 5 -3.73 6.64 16.34
C LYS A 5 -4.10 7.13 14.94
N GLN A 6 -3.41 8.16 14.46
CA GLN A 6 -3.60 8.74 13.12
C GLN A 6 -3.31 7.71 12.02
N GLN A 7 -2.27 6.89 12.17
CA GLN A 7 -1.95 5.79 11.24
C GLN A 7 -3.09 4.76 11.14
N LYS A 8 -3.70 4.38 12.27
CA LYS A 8 -4.83 3.44 12.27
C LYS A 8 -6.08 4.04 11.63
N GLU A 9 -6.36 5.32 11.88
CA GLU A 9 -7.48 6.03 11.27
C GLU A 9 -7.29 6.17 9.75
N ALA A 10 -6.10 6.60 9.31
CA ALA A 10 -5.76 6.71 7.88
C ALA A 10 -5.89 5.35 7.16
N LEU A 11 -5.38 4.27 7.77
CA LEU A 11 -5.50 2.93 7.22
C LEU A 11 -6.97 2.50 7.07
N ASN A 12 -7.83 2.83 8.03
CA ASN A 12 -9.27 2.55 7.91
C ASN A 12 -9.92 3.32 6.76
N ILE A 13 -9.57 4.59 6.56
CA ILE A 13 -10.06 5.38 5.43
C ILE A 13 -9.61 4.77 4.10
N PHE A 14 -8.35 4.37 3.98
CA PHE A 14 -7.85 3.72 2.76
C PHE A 14 -8.55 2.39 2.50
N ARG A 15 -8.85 1.60 3.54
CA ARG A 15 -9.62 0.35 3.40
C ARG A 15 -11.04 0.60 2.89
N ILE A 16 -11.71 1.61 3.42
CA ILE A 16 -13.05 2.00 2.93
C ILE A 16 -12.95 2.44 1.47
N ASN A 17 -11.98 3.29 1.13
CA ASN A 17 -11.78 3.74 -0.24
C ASN A 17 -11.54 2.56 -1.19
N ALA A 18 -10.70 1.60 -0.81
CA ALA A 18 -10.43 0.39 -1.60
C ALA A 18 -11.66 -0.53 -1.74
N SER A 19 -12.58 -0.51 -0.78
CA SER A 19 -13.86 -1.23 -0.91
C SER A 19 -14.81 -0.57 -1.91
N LEU A 20 -14.77 0.76 -2.02
CA LEU A 20 -15.59 1.53 -2.96
C LEU A 20 -15.00 1.51 -4.38
N TYR A 21 -13.68 1.47 -4.49
CA TYR A 21 -12.94 1.53 -5.76
C TYR A 21 -11.89 0.40 -5.86
N PRO A 22 -12.33 -0.87 -5.95
CA PRO A 22 -11.43 -2.03 -5.83
C PRO A 22 -10.45 -2.22 -7.00
N GLN A 23 -10.64 -1.47 -8.09
CA GLN A 23 -9.83 -1.51 -9.32
C GLN A 23 -9.08 -0.18 -9.57
N SER A 24 -9.15 0.77 -8.64
CA SER A 24 -8.41 2.02 -8.74
C SER A 24 -6.97 1.78 -8.29
N ALA A 25 -6.02 1.87 -9.23
CA ALA A 25 -4.61 1.72 -8.92
C ALA A 25 -4.15 2.72 -7.84
N ASN A 26 -4.61 3.98 -7.91
CA ASN A 26 -4.29 5.01 -6.92
C ASN A 26 -4.82 4.61 -5.52
N THR A 27 -6.05 4.12 -5.46
CA THR A 27 -6.64 3.70 -4.19
C THR A 27 -5.90 2.50 -3.59
N LEU A 28 -5.52 1.53 -4.43
CA LEU A 28 -4.77 0.36 -4.01
C LEU A 28 -3.35 0.73 -3.56
N SER A 29 -2.66 1.63 -4.26
CA SER A 29 -1.33 2.10 -3.86
C SER A 29 -1.36 2.89 -2.56
N SER A 30 -2.35 3.78 -2.35
CA SER A 30 -2.50 4.49 -1.07
C SER A 30 -2.78 3.53 0.09
N LEU A 31 -3.54 2.46 -0.15
CA LEU A 31 -3.72 1.41 0.87
C LEU A 31 -2.41 0.65 1.15
N GLY A 32 -1.61 0.38 0.12
CA GLY A 32 -0.27 -0.19 0.26
C GLY A 32 0.66 0.69 1.10
N GLU A 33 0.67 2.00 0.85
CA GLU A 33 1.41 2.99 1.66
C GLU A 33 0.93 3.00 3.11
N GLY A 34 -0.38 3.01 3.34
CA GLY A 34 -0.92 2.95 4.71
C GLY A 34 -0.49 1.69 5.45
N TYR A 35 -0.46 0.53 4.78
CA TYR A 35 0.06 -0.70 5.37
C TYR A 35 1.57 -0.61 5.65
N LEU A 36 2.34 -0.04 4.73
CA LEU A 36 3.78 0.15 4.89
C LEU A 36 4.10 1.04 6.12
N GLU A 37 3.40 2.17 6.26
CA GLU A 37 3.56 3.08 7.40
C GLU A 37 3.11 2.46 8.72
N SER A 38 2.14 1.54 8.67
CA SER A 38 1.69 0.77 9.85
C SER A 38 2.63 -0.38 10.23
N GLY A 39 3.62 -0.70 9.37
CA GLY A 39 4.60 -1.77 9.56
C GLY A 39 4.21 -3.12 8.95
N ASP A 40 3.01 -3.27 8.40
CA ASP A 40 2.54 -4.50 7.74
C ASP A 40 3.07 -4.57 6.30
N LYS A 41 4.37 -4.87 6.17
CA LYS A 41 5.07 -4.95 4.88
C LYS A 41 4.47 -6.02 3.95
N THR A 42 3.94 -7.10 4.50
CA THR A 42 3.32 -8.18 3.71
C THR A 42 2.07 -7.68 2.99
N LYS A 43 1.20 -6.95 3.70
CA LYS A 43 0.03 -6.34 3.05
C LYS A 43 0.41 -5.19 2.13
N ALA A 44 1.41 -4.40 2.49
CA ALA A 44 1.91 -3.33 1.62
C ALA A 44 2.29 -3.89 0.23
N ILE A 45 3.12 -4.95 0.20
CA ILE A 45 3.49 -5.67 -1.03
C ILE A 45 2.24 -6.08 -1.81
N ALA A 46 1.31 -6.80 -1.19
CA ALA A 46 0.13 -7.32 -1.87
C ALA A 46 -0.73 -6.22 -2.53
N PHE A 47 -0.91 -5.08 -1.86
CA PHE A 47 -1.69 -3.97 -2.42
C PHE A 47 -0.92 -3.17 -3.46
N PHE A 48 0.41 -3.05 -3.35
CA PHE A 48 1.25 -2.48 -4.40
C PHE A 48 1.26 -3.34 -5.67
N GLU A 49 1.42 -4.65 -5.55
CA GLU A 49 1.31 -5.58 -6.68
C GLU A 49 -0.06 -5.47 -7.36
N LYS A 50 -1.14 -5.50 -6.56
CA LYS A 50 -2.49 -5.32 -7.08
C LYS A 50 -2.68 -3.97 -7.76
N SER A 51 -2.06 -2.90 -7.27
CA SER A 51 -2.13 -1.58 -7.92
C SER A 51 -1.51 -1.58 -9.32
N LEU A 52 -0.42 -2.34 -9.51
CA LEU A 52 0.27 -2.47 -10.79
C LEU A 52 -0.52 -3.29 -11.81
N GLU A 53 -1.41 -4.19 -11.37
CA GLU A 53 -2.34 -4.90 -12.27
C GLU A 53 -3.30 -3.93 -12.99
N TYR A 54 -3.71 -2.85 -12.34
CA TYR A 54 -4.64 -1.85 -12.90
C TYR A 54 -3.93 -0.66 -13.54
N ASN A 55 -2.74 -0.31 -13.06
CA ASN A 55 -1.87 0.69 -13.69
C ASN A 55 -0.40 0.31 -13.50
N PRO A 56 0.26 -0.27 -14.52
CA PRO A 56 1.66 -0.68 -14.44
C PRO A 56 2.68 0.48 -14.40
N SER A 57 2.21 1.72 -14.45
CA SER A 57 3.03 2.90 -14.76
C SER A 57 3.85 3.50 -13.61
N PRO A 58 3.45 3.51 -12.33
CA PRO A 58 4.18 4.32 -11.36
C PRO A 58 5.51 3.66 -10.98
N ASP A 59 6.60 4.16 -11.58
CA ASP A 59 7.98 3.73 -11.31
C ASP A 59 8.31 3.73 -9.81
N LEU A 60 7.73 4.67 -9.07
CA LEU A 60 7.79 4.74 -7.60
C LEU A 60 7.32 3.43 -6.93
N ILE A 61 6.21 2.85 -7.37
CA ILE A 61 5.66 1.62 -6.76
C ILE A 61 6.59 0.43 -7.04
N LYS A 62 7.17 0.37 -8.23
CA LYS A 62 8.17 -0.66 -8.58
C LYS A 62 9.44 -0.52 -7.73
N GLU A 63 9.90 0.71 -7.50
CA GLU A 63 11.04 0.98 -6.62
C GLU A 63 10.75 0.54 -5.18
N ILE A 64 9.59 0.91 -4.64
CA ILE A 64 9.15 0.51 -3.30
C ILE A 64 9.09 -1.01 -3.17
N LEU A 65 8.48 -1.71 -4.14
CA LEU A 65 8.44 -3.17 -4.17
C LEU A 65 9.85 -3.78 -4.22
N GLY A 66 10.76 -3.25 -5.03
CA GLY A 66 12.15 -3.69 -5.09
C GLY A 66 12.87 -3.57 -3.75
N LEU A 67 12.63 -2.50 -3.00
CA LEU A 67 13.17 -2.33 -1.64
C LEU A 67 12.54 -3.30 -0.65
N LEU A 68 11.23 -3.52 -0.74
CA LEU A 68 10.51 -4.44 0.14
C LEU A 68 10.91 -5.90 -0.07
N TYR A 69 11.16 -6.31 -1.32
CA TYR A 69 11.65 -7.65 -1.64
C TYR A 69 13.07 -7.87 -1.12
N LYS A 70 14.00 -6.94 -1.39
CA LYS A 70 15.34 -6.99 -0.82
C LYS A 70 15.32 -7.09 0.71
N ALA A 71 14.46 -6.31 1.37
CA ALA A 71 14.31 -6.35 2.82
C ALA A 71 13.72 -7.67 3.35
N LYS A 72 12.95 -8.39 2.53
CA LYS A 72 12.39 -9.71 2.84
C LYS A 72 13.36 -10.86 2.49
N GLY A 73 14.45 -10.56 1.79
CA GLY A 73 15.38 -11.57 1.25
C GLY A 73 14.84 -12.27 0.00
N LEU A 74 13.97 -11.60 -0.76
CA LEU A 74 13.43 -12.04 -2.04
C LEU A 74 14.12 -11.31 -3.21
#